data_AF-A0AAQ3N9R7-F1
#
_entry.id   AF-A0AAQ3N9R7-F1
#
_cell.length_a   1.000
_cell.length_b   1.000
_cell.length_c   1.000
_cell.angle_alpha   90.00
_cell.angle_beta   90.00
_cell.angle_gamma   90.00
#
_symmetry.space_group_name_H-M   'P 1'
#
loop_
_entity.id
_entity.type
_entity.pdbx_description
1 polymer ?
#
loop_
_entity_poly.entity_id
_entity_poly.type
_entity_poly.pdbx_seq_one_letter_code
_entity_poly.pdbx_strand_id
1 'polypeptide(L)'
;MAAAASLSTTTPGVSLFPPPISAVRTASTRVRVSPRPDPEPSLSPTALTVVDERTRRIARELDELKRREAKERKELRDRKVASQKAVSVILWREATKAVIDKSSRKKKGPINSKKLLPRTVLEALHERVAALRWESALKVFELLREQIWYRPNTGIYIKLIVMLGKCRQPEKAHKLFLAMVDEGCVLDCESYTALLSAFSRSGLLDKAFTLLEEMKNTSGCQPDVQTYSILIKSCLQVFAFDKVQSLLSDMANHGIKPNTVTYNTLIDAYGKARK
;
A
#
# COMPACT_ATOMS: atom_id res chain seq x y z
N MET A 1 31.82 -35.38 -38.09
CA MET A 1 31.50 -34.11 -37.42
C MET A 1 31.01 -33.12 -38.47
N ALA A 2 29.69 -33.00 -38.59
CA ALA A 2 28.97 -32.00 -39.39
C ALA A 2 28.55 -30.85 -38.44
N ALA A 3 28.22 -29.62 -38.84
CA ALA A 3 28.43 -28.77 -40.00
C ALA A 3 28.03 -27.36 -39.52
N ALA A 4 28.57 -26.33 -40.16
CA ALA A 4 28.38 -24.92 -39.85
C ALA A 4 26.94 -24.39 -40.11
N ALA A 5 26.53 -23.37 -39.35
CA ALA A 5 25.66 -22.28 -39.82
C ALA A 5 25.62 -21.13 -38.80
N SER A 6 26.19 -19.98 -39.17
CA SER A 6 26.08 -18.71 -38.46
C SER A 6 25.24 -17.78 -39.32
N LEU A 7 24.14 -17.23 -38.78
CA LEU A 7 23.29 -16.26 -39.46
C LEU A 7 23.52 -14.84 -38.94
N SER A 8 23.68 -13.95 -39.91
CA SER A 8 23.83 -12.51 -39.84
C SER A 8 22.48 -11.78 -39.71
N THR A 9 22.57 -10.45 -39.57
CA THR A 9 21.64 -9.37 -39.98
C THR A 9 21.20 -8.49 -38.81
N THR A 10 20.97 -7.18 -38.92
CA THR A 10 21.40 -6.08 -39.82
C THR A 10 20.85 -4.82 -39.13
N THR A 11 21.67 -3.79 -38.92
CA THR A 11 21.24 -2.45 -38.50
C THR A 11 21.50 -1.44 -39.61
N PRO A 12 20.58 -0.51 -39.86
CA PRO A 12 20.95 0.86 -40.26
C PRO A 12 20.15 1.89 -39.43
N GLY A 13 20.64 3.07 -39.05
CA GLY A 13 21.52 3.99 -39.76
C GLY A 13 20.71 5.26 -40.05
N VAL A 14 20.81 6.28 -39.18
CA VAL A 14 20.07 7.56 -39.27
C VAL A 14 21.03 8.67 -39.71
N SER A 15 20.72 9.35 -40.82
CA SER A 15 21.31 10.63 -41.25
C SER A 15 20.17 11.51 -41.82
N LEU A 16 19.80 12.63 -41.18
CA LEU A 16 20.36 13.99 -41.21
C LEU A 16 20.26 14.71 -42.58
N PHE A 17 19.22 15.58 -42.66
CA PHE A 17 19.00 16.80 -43.47
C PHE A 17 18.92 16.76 -45.01
N PRO A 18 17.95 17.50 -45.61
CA PRO A 18 17.99 17.96 -47.00
C PRO A 18 18.26 19.50 -47.13
N PRO A 19 18.76 19.98 -48.28
CA PRO A 19 18.80 21.40 -48.69
C PRO A 19 17.87 21.64 -49.93
N PRO A 20 17.85 22.80 -50.66
CA PRO A 20 16.63 23.61 -50.82
C PRO A 20 16.14 23.93 -52.27
N ILE A 21 14.88 24.38 -52.33
CA ILE A 21 14.22 25.46 -53.14
C ILE A 21 14.60 25.70 -54.63
N SER A 22 13.59 25.62 -55.53
CA SER A 22 13.05 26.72 -56.39
C SER A 22 12.24 26.13 -57.58
N ALA A 23 10.94 26.42 -57.68
CA ALA A 23 10.31 27.47 -58.50
C ALA A 23 10.09 27.09 -59.97
N VAL A 24 8.83 26.85 -60.37
CA VAL A 24 8.37 27.10 -61.75
C VAL A 24 6.98 27.72 -61.71
N ARG A 25 6.87 28.83 -62.45
CA ARG A 25 5.71 29.70 -62.67
C ARG A 25 5.22 29.43 -64.10
N THR A 26 3.91 29.37 -64.33
CA THR A 26 3.24 30.03 -65.48
C THR A 26 1.71 29.87 -65.44
N ALA A 27 1.04 31.00 -65.64
CA ALA A 27 -0.39 31.21 -65.91
C ALA A 27 -0.70 30.89 -67.39
N SER A 28 -1.90 30.89 -68.00
CA SER A 28 -3.32 31.09 -67.67
C SER A 28 -4.07 30.98 -69.02
N THR A 29 -5.20 30.26 -69.15
CA THR A 29 -6.28 30.66 -70.09
C THR A 29 -7.67 30.03 -69.81
N ARG A 30 -8.64 30.91 -69.51
CA ARG A 30 -10.11 30.97 -69.76
C ARG A 30 -11.05 29.73 -69.76
N VAL A 31 -11.85 29.64 -68.69
CA VAL A 31 -13.33 29.75 -68.52
C VAL A 31 -14.33 29.31 -69.63
N ARG A 32 -15.28 28.41 -69.26
CA ARG A 32 -16.74 28.57 -69.49
C ARG A 32 -17.58 27.84 -68.41
N VAL A 33 -18.73 28.45 -68.10
CA VAL A 33 -19.58 28.33 -66.89
C VAL A 33 -20.70 27.29 -67.03
N SER A 34 -21.11 26.62 -65.93
CA SER A 34 -22.50 26.44 -65.39
C SER A 34 -22.50 25.50 -64.16
N PRO A 35 -23.61 25.32 -63.42
CA PRO A 35 -24.10 26.12 -62.30
C PRO A 35 -23.89 25.43 -60.92
N ARG A 36 -23.92 26.21 -59.83
CA ARG A 36 -23.82 25.74 -58.44
C ARG A 36 -24.97 24.80 -58.05
N PRO A 37 -24.67 23.78 -57.24
CA PRO A 37 -25.49 23.46 -56.07
C PRO A 37 -24.66 23.56 -54.77
N ASP A 38 -25.24 24.31 -53.85
CA ASP A 38 -25.15 24.37 -52.38
C ASP A 38 -23.82 24.17 -51.64
N PRO A 39 -23.47 25.10 -50.72
CA PRO A 39 -22.31 24.96 -49.86
C PRO A 39 -22.58 23.94 -48.76
N GLU A 40 -21.58 23.10 -48.49
CA GLU A 40 -21.50 22.32 -47.25
C GLU A 40 -21.80 23.20 -46.03
N PRO A 41 -22.37 22.62 -44.95
CA PRO A 41 -22.66 23.39 -43.74
C PRO A 41 -21.33 23.85 -43.13
N SER A 42 -21.03 25.13 -43.33
CA SER A 42 -19.99 25.83 -42.61
C SER A 42 -20.21 25.63 -41.11
N LEU A 43 -19.27 24.95 -40.45
CA LEU A 43 -19.21 24.91 -38.99
C LEU A 43 -19.26 26.34 -38.46
N SER A 44 -20.37 26.67 -37.78
CA SER A 44 -20.59 28.00 -37.23
C SER A 44 -19.42 28.44 -36.31
N PRO A 45 -19.05 29.73 -36.28
CA PRO A 45 -17.98 30.26 -35.40
C PRO A 45 -18.21 29.92 -33.92
N THR A 46 -19.46 29.71 -33.54
CA THR A 46 -19.93 29.34 -32.20
C THR A 46 -19.47 27.94 -31.76
N ALA A 47 -19.28 27.00 -32.70
CA ALA A 47 -18.82 25.65 -32.35
C ALA A 47 -17.32 25.61 -32.02
N LEU A 48 -16.51 26.45 -32.68
CA LEU A 48 -15.07 26.59 -32.42
C LEU A 48 -14.79 27.29 -31.08
N THR A 49 -15.58 28.30 -30.71
CA THR A 49 -15.46 28.98 -29.42
C THR A 49 -15.87 28.09 -28.24
N VAL A 50 -16.90 27.26 -28.40
CA VAL A 50 -17.37 26.33 -27.37
C VAL A 50 -16.39 25.17 -27.16
N VAL A 51 -15.77 24.65 -28.22
CA VAL A 51 -14.72 23.63 -28.11
C VAL A 51 -13.48 24.20 -27.42
N ASP A 52 -13.04 25.41 -27.79
CA ASP A 52 -11.92 26.09 -27.13
C ASP A 52 -12.23 26.37 -25.65
N GLU A 53 -13.44 26.82 -25.32
CA GLU A 53 -13.86 27.04 -23.93
C GLU A 53 -13.92 25.74 -23.11
N ARG A 54 -14.40 24.64 -23.69
CA ARG A 54 -14.40 23.31 -23.07
C ARG A 54 -12.98 22.80 -22.84
N THR A 55 -12.08 23.04 -23.80
CA THR A 55 -10.66 22.66 -23.71
C THR A 55 -9.94 23.48 -22.62
N ARG A 56 -10.22 24.78 -22.52
CA ARG A 56 -9.73 25.65 -21.44
C ARG A 56 -10.27 25.23 -20.08
N ARG A 57 -11.52 24.76 -20.00
CA ARG A 57 -12.13 24.27 -18.76
C ARG A 57 -11.44 22.99 -18.27
N ILE A 58 -11.21 22.03 -19.17
CA ILE A 58 -10.46 20.80 -18.88
C ILE A 58 -9.01 21.12 -18.48
N ALA A 59 -8.36 22.08 -19.13
CA ALA A 59 -7.01 22.51 -18.76
C ALA A 59 -6.95 23.09 -17.33
N ARG A 60 -7.94 23.90 -16.94
CA ARG A 60 -8.06 24.43 -15.57
C ARG A 60 -8.29 23.32 -14.54
N GLU A 61 -9.18 22.39 -14.84
CA GLU A 61 -9.46 21.23 -13.97
C GLU A 61 -8.22 20.33 -13.80
N LEU A 62 -7.46 20.13 -14.88
CA LEU A 62 -6.21 19.37 -14.85
C LEU A 62 -5.12 20.07 -14.02
N ASP A 63 -5.00 21.40 -14.14
CA ASP A 63 -4.09 22.19 -13.32
C ASP A 63 -4.49 22.20 -11.84
N GLU A 64 -5.79 22.25 -11.54
CA GLU A 64 -6.29 22.07 -10.18
C GLU A 64 -5.97 20.69 -9.63
N LEU A 65 -6.17 19.63 -10.42
CA LEU A 65 -5.82 18.26 -10.07
C LEU A 65 -4.33 18.12 -9.77
N LYS A 66 -3.46 18.64 -10.65
CA LYS A 66 -2.01 18.66 -10.44
C LYS A 66 -1.61 19.42 -9.17
N ARG A 67 -2.27 20.55 -8.88
CA ARG A 67 -2.05 21.32 -7.64
C ARG A 67 -2.49 20.53 -6.41
N ARG A 68 -3.63 19.82 -6.47
CA ARG A 68 -4.12 18.95 -5.39
C ARG A 68 -3.16 17.79 -5.16
N GLU A 69 -2.73 17.08 -6.20
CA GLU A 69 -1.74 16.00 -6.10
C GLU A 69 -0.39 16.49 -5.56
N ALA A 70 0.07 17.67 -5.99
CA ALA A 70 1.31 18.27 -5.47
C ALA A 70 1.19 18.63 -3.98
N LYS A 71 0.01 19.10 -3.55
CA LYS A 71 -0.30 19.38 -2.14
C LYS A 71 -0.32 18.10 -1.31
N GLU A 72 -0.99 17.05 -1.77
CA GLU A 72 -1.01 15.73 -1.13
C GLU A 72 0.40 15.12 -1.03
N ARG A 73 1.20 15.21 -2.10
CA ARG A 73 2.62 14.77 -2.08
C ARG A 73 3.45 15.56 -1.08
N LYS A 74 3.21 16.87 -0.93
CA LYS A 74 3.89 17.72 0.04
C LYS A 74 3.47 17.34 1.47
N GLU A 75 2.18 17.18 1.73
CA GLU A 75 1.65 16.76 3.03
C GLU A 75 2.19 15.37 3.43
N LEU A 76 2.31 14.43 2.48
CA LEU A 76 2.94 13.13 2.71
C LEU A 76 4.41 13.28 3.12
N ARG A 77 5.17 14.13 2.41
CA ARG A 77 6.57 14.43 2.75
C ARG A 77 6.68 15.08 4.12
N ASP A 78 5.85 16.07 4.42
CA ASP A 78 5.85 16.79 5.69
C ASP A 78 5.47 15.86 6.85
N ARG A 79 4.53 14.93 6.64
CA ARG A 79 4.18 13.87 7.60
C ARG A 79 5.34 12.90 7.83
N LYS A 80 6.07 12.51 6.77
CA LYS A 80 7.27 11.67 6.87
C LYS A 80 8.41 12.38 7.60
N VAL A 81 8.62 13.67 7.31
CA VAL A 81 9.61 14.52 7.98
C VAL A 81 9.22 14.74 9.45
N ALA A 82 7.95 14.94 9.77
CA ALA A 82 7.47 15.03 11.15
C ALA A 82 7.67 13.71 11.92
N SER A 83 7.39 12.56 11.28
CA SER A 83 7.68 11.22 11.81
C SER A 83 9.18 11.01 12.07
N GLN A 84 10.04 11.38 11.12
CA GLN A 84 11.50 11.33 11.28
C GLN A 84 11.99 12.27 12.38
N LYS A 85 11.49 13.51 12.43
CA LYS A 85 11.79 14.47 13.49
C LYS A 85 11.33 13.95 14.85
N ALA A 86 10.18 13.30 14.96
CA ALA A 86 9.72 12.68 16.21
C ALA A 86 10.61 11.48 16.64
N VAL A 87 11.12 10.70 15.69
CA VAL A 87 12.13 9.64 15.95
C VAL A 87 13.45 10.25 16.42
N SER A 88 13.92 11.29 15.73
CA SER A 88 15.11 12.05 16.14
C SER A 88 14.91 12.71 17.51
N VAL A 89 13.74 13.27 17.79
CA VAL A 89 13.39 13.86 19.09
C VAL A 89 13.37 12.81 20.18
N ILE A 90 12.98 11.56 19.90
CA ILE A 90 13.01 10.49 20.89
C ILE A 90 14.45 10.00 21.12
N LEU A 91 15.25 9.86 20.06
CA LEU A 91 16.70 9.68 20.17
C LEU A 91 17.36 10.83 20.98
N TRP A 92 16.90 12.07 20.79
CA TRP A 92 17.39 13.26 21.50
C TRP A 92 16.87 13.37 22.93
N ARG A 93 15.64 12.93 23.22
CA ARG A 93 15.05 12.87 24.57
C ARG A 93 15.72 11.79 25.42
N GLU A 94 16.11 10.67 24.80
CA GLU A 94 16.96 9.66 25.43
C GLU A 94 18.38 10.17 25.68
N ALA A 95 18.96 10.93 24.74
CA ALA A 95 20.24 11.60 24.93
C ALA A 95 20.20 12.68 26.02
N THR A 96 19.09 13.40 26.21
CA THR A 96 18.95 14.45 27.24
C THR A 96 18.64 13.89 28.63
N LYS A 97 18.01 12.71 28.75
CA LYS A 97 17.89 12.04 30.05
C LYS A 97 19.24 11.51 30.55
N ALA A 98 20.15 11.17 29.63
CA ALA A 98 21.56 10.85 29.95
C ALA A 98 22.42 12.08 30.29
N VAL A 99 21.97 13.31 29.96
CA VAL A 99 22.68 14.57 30.25
C VAL A 99 22.52 15.01 31.71
N ILE A 100 21.48 14.57 32.42
CA ILE A 100 21.23 15.00 33.81
C ILE A 100 22.18 14.32 34.81
N ASP A 101 22.80 13.17 34.48
CA ASP A 101 23.64 12.42 35.43
C ASP A 101 25.16 12.67 35.29
N LYS A 102 25.65 13.35 34.24
CA LYS A 102 27.10 13.61 34.08
C LYS A 102 27.39 14.99 33.52
N SER A 103 27.30 16.00 34.38
CA SER A 103 28.08 17.23 34.26
C SER A 103 29.58 16.88 34.19
N SER A 104 30.15 16.67 32.99
CA SER A 104 31.60 16.79 32.70
C SER A 104 31.96 16.45 31.25
N ARG A 105 32.45 17.47 30.53
CA ARG A 105 33.47 17.41 29.46
C ARG A 105 33.13 16.68 28.15
N LYS A 106 33.16 17.47 27.06
CA LYS A 106 33.68 17.16 25.70
C LYS A 106 33.73 15.65 25.32
N LYS A 107 32.83 15.23 24.42
CA LYS A 107 33.18 14.55 23.16
C LYS A 107 31.90 14.24 22.36
N LYS A 108 31.84 14.77 21.12
CA LYS A 108 31.00 14.24 20.04
C LYS A 108 31.54 12.85 19.71
N GLY A 109 30.82 11.80 20.08
CA GLY A 109 31.10 10.42 19.69
C GLY A 109 29.81 9.72 19.28
N PRO A 110 29.87 8.67 18.44
CA PRO A 110 28.69 7.93 18.01
C PRO A 110 28.05 7.29 19.25
N ILE A 111 26.76 7.56 19.46
CA ILE A 111 25.99 7.02 20.57
C ILE A 111 25.99 5.49 20.43
N ASN A 112 26.50 4.77 21.44
CA ASN A 112 26.47 3.31 21.48
C ASN A 112 25.02 2.83 21.53
N SER A 113 24.40 2.55 20.37
CA SER A 113 23.01 2.08 20.25
C SER A 113 22.73 0.81 21.05
N LYS A 114 23.76 0.05 21.42
CA LYS A 114 23.70 -1.22 22.15
C LYS A 114 23.39 -1.11 23.65
N LYS A 115 23.26 0.12 24.21
CA LYS A 115 23.05 0.37 25.65
C LYS A 115 21.85 1.29 25.91
N LEU A 116 20.71 1.01 25.29
CA LEU A 116 19.46 1.70 25.61
C LEU A 116 18.75 0.99 26.77
N LEU A 117 18.01 1.76 27.58
CA LEU A 117 17.25 1.23 28.71
C LEU A 117 16.02 0.46 28.20
N PRO A 118 15.73 -0.75 28.72
CA PRO A 118 14.58 -1.54 28.26
C PRO A 118 13.25 -0.81 28.32
N ARG A 119 13.04 -0.05 29.40
CA ARG A 119 11.79 0.67 29.62
C ARG A 119 11.54 1.76 28.58
N THR A 120 12.56 2.50 28.16
CA THR A 120 12.38 3.63 27.25
C THR A 120 12.07 3.17 25.84
N VAL A 121 12.77 2.13 25.36
CA VAL A 121 12.54 1.56 24.02
C VAL A 121 11.14 0.95 23.91
N LEU A 122 10.71 0.22 24.95
CA LEU A 122 9.36 -0.38 25.00
C LEU A 122 8.25 0.68 25.09
N GLU A 123 8.43 1.73 25.90
CA GLU A 123 7.48 2.83 26.00
C GLU A 123 7.36 3.59 24.67
N ALA A 124 8.48 3.91 24.04
CA ALA A 124 8.51 4.56 22.72
C ALA A 124 7.86 3.70 21.63
N LEU A 125 8.03 2.37 21.69
CA LEU A 125 7.39 1.42 20.79
C LEU A 125 5.88 1.40 21.01
N HIS A 126 5.43 1.28 22.27
CA HIS A 126 4.00 1.30 22.62
C HIS A 126 3.31 2.59 22.16
N GLU A 127 3.93 3.75 22.37
CA GLU A 127 3.39 5.05 21.92
C GLU A 127 3.19 5.08 20.40
N ARG A 128 4.15 4.56 19.62
CA ARG A 128 4.06 4.52 18.15
C ARG A 128 3.03 3.54 17.64
N VAL A 129 2.94 2.38 18.27
CA VAL A 129 1.93 1.37 17.97
C VAL A 129 0.54 1.94 18.23
N ALA A 130 0.33 2.62 19.37
CA ALA A 130 -0.92 3.31 19.68
C ALA A 130 -1.25 4.42 18.68
N ALA A 131 -0.23 5.18 18.23
CA ALA A 131 -0.39 6.22 17.22
C ALA A 131 -0.47 5.71 15.77
N LEU A 132 -0.45 4.39 15.53
CA LEU A 132 -0.44 3.76 14.21
C LEU A 132 0.66 4.29 13.26
N ARG A 133 1.79 4.71 13.84
CA ARG A 133 2.97 5.20 13.09
C ARG A 133 3.88 4.04 12.75
N TRP A 134 3.48 3.21 11.78
CA TRP A 134 4.15 1.95 11.47
C TRP A 134 5.63 2.11 11.06
N GLU A 135 5.98 3.13 10.27
CA GLU A 135 7.39 3.37 9.86
C GLU A 135 8.30 3.61 11.06
N SER A 136 7.88 4.49 11.97
CA SER A 136 8.63 4.78 13.19
C SER A 136 8.66 3.58 14.13
N ALA A 137 7.54 2.85 14.24
CA ALA A 137 7.43 1.67 15.08
C ALA A 137 8.41 0.58 14.64
N LEU A 138 8.48 0.28 13.34
CA LEU A 138 9.44 -0.67 12.79
C LEU A 138 10.88 -0.23 13.04
N LYS A 139 11.19 1.06 12.90
CA LYS A 139 12.56 1.53 13.17
C LYS A 139 12.95 1.37 14.64
N VAL A 140 12.03 1.64 15.56
CA VAL A 140 12.24 1.40 17.00
C VAL A 140 12.32 -0.09 17.29
N PHE A 141 11.58 -0.93 16.57
CA PHE A 141 11.64 -2.37 16.70
C PHE A 141 12.98 -2.96 16.23
N GLU A 142 13.55 -2.50 15.11
CA GLU A 142 14.90 -2.90 14.73
C GLU A 142 15.95 -2.45 15.77
N LEU A 143 15.80 -1.25 16.33
CA LEU A 143 16.66 -0.81 17.43
C LEU A 143 16.49 -1.68 18.68
N LEU A 144 15.29 -2.17 18.96
CA LEU A 144 15.02 -3.10 20.05
C LEU A 144 15.78 -4.41 19.83
N ARG A 145 15.79 -4.95 18.59
CA ARG A 145 16.51 -6.19 18.24
C ARG A 145 18.03 -6.07 18.35
N GLU A 146 18.58 -4.87 18.19
CA GLU A 146 20.01 -4.60 18.38
C GLU A 146 20.46 -4.59 19.86
N GLN A 147 19.52 -4.61 20.81
CA GLN A 147 19.86 -4.55 22.23
C GLN A 147 20.36 -5.90 22.77
N ILE A 148 21.40 -5.87 23.60
CA ILE A 148 22.02 -7.07 24.20
C ILE A 148 21.04 -7.83 25.10
N TRP A 149 20.07 -7.13 25.69
CA TRP A 149 19.06 -7.69 26.58
C TRP A 149 17.78 -8.12 25.86
N TYR A 150 17.71 -7.96 24.53
CA TYR A 150 16.51 -8.31 23.78
C TYR A 150 16.23 -9.80 23.88
N ARG A 151 14.99 -10.11 24.23
CA ARG A 151 14.42 -11.45 24.12
C ARG A 151 13.19 -11.38 23.23
N PRO A 152 13.12 -12.18 22.16
CA PRO A 152 11.95 -12.24 21.31
C PRO A 152 10.69 -12.49 22.14
N ASN A 153 9.66 -11.66 21.95
CA ASN A 153 8.41 -11.73 22.71
C ASN A 153 7.23 -11.71 21.74
N THR A 154 6.50 -12.82 21.67
CA THR A 154 5.32 -13.01 20.81
C THR A 154 4.33 -11.84 20.91
N GLY A 155 4.05 -11.33 22.11
CA GLY A 155 3.10 -10.24 22.31
C GLY A 155 3.49 -8.91 21.65
N ILE A 156 4.79 -8.62 21.50
CA ILE A 156 5.26 -7.41 20.80
C ILE A 156 5.05 -7.59 19.29
N TYR A 157 5.39 -8.77 18.76
CA TYR A 157 5.16 -9.11 17.35
C TYR A 157 3.69 -9.05 16.98
N ILE A 158 2.81 -9.69 17.76
CA ILE A 158 1.35 -9.66 17.55
C ILE A 158 0.87 -8.20 17.48
N LYS A 159 1.24 -7.36 18.46
CA LYS A 159 0.85 -5.94 18.46
C LYS A 159 1.32 -5.19 17.21
N LEU A 160 2.54 -5.46 16.75
CA LEU A 160 3.09 -4.87 15.52
C LEU A 160 2.36 -5.37 14.27
N ILE A 161 2.04 -6.65 14.18
CA ILE A 161 1.29 -7.27 13.08
C ILE A 161 -0.13 -6.69 13.01
N VAL A 162 -0.82 -6.61 14.15
CA VAL A 162 -2.16 -5.99 14.24
C VAL A 162 -2.11 -4.53 13.79
N MET A 163 -1.10 -3.78 14.23
CA MET A 163 -0.90 -2.38 13.84
C MET A 163 -0.64 -2.26 12.33
N LEU A 164 0.21 -3.10 11.75
CA LEU A 164 0.46 -3.13 10.30
C LEU A 164 -0.81 -3.49 9.51
N GLY A 165 -1.64 -4.39 10.04
CA GLY A 165 -2.96 -4.69 9.48
C GLY A 165 -3.88 -3.47 9.46
N LYS A 166 -3.91 -2.67 10.54
CA LYS A 166 -4.65 -1.40 10.58
C LYS A 166 -4.10 -0.37 9.59
N CYS A 167 -2.80 -0.38 9.36
CA CYS A 167 -2.13 0.49 8.38
C CYS A 167 -2.18 -0.03 6.93
N ARG A 168 -2.88 -1.14 6.66
CA ARG A 168 -2.96 -1.79 5.33
C ARG A 168 -1.59 -2.14 4.75
N GLN A 169 -0.67 -2.64 5.58
CA GLN A 169 0.68 -3.08 5.19
C GLN A 169 0.84 -4.61 5.37
N PRO A 170 0.16 -5.44 4.56
CA PRO A 170 0.07 -6.89 4.77
C PRO A 170 1.39 -7.61 4.51
N GLU A 171 2.18 -7.16 3.53
CA GLU A 171 3.48 -7.77 3.22
C GLU A 171 4.48 -7.61 4.37
N LYS A 172 4.47 -6.44 5.01
CA LYS A 172 5.32 -6.18 6.19
C LYS A 172 4.84 -6.99 7.38
N ALA A 173 3.52 -7.12 7.56
CA ALA A 173 2.94 -7.95 8.60
C ALA A 173 3.38 -9.42 8.43
N HIS A 174 3.34 -9.94 7.21
CA HIS A 174 3.81 -11.29 6.90
C HIS A 174 5.32 -11.46 7.12
N LYS A 175 6.15 -10.50 6.71
CA LYS A 175 7.60 -10.52 7.01
C LYS A 175 7.89 -10.55 8.51
N LEU A 176 7.15 -9.78 9.30
CA LEU A 176 7.27 -9.76 10.76
C LEU A 176 6.83 -11.10 11.38
N PHE A 177 5.79 -11.72 10.84
CA PHE A 177 5.35 -13.05 11.26
C PHE A 177 6.41 -14.11 10.96
N LEU A 178 7.04 -14.08 9.79
CA LEU A 178 8.16 -15.00 9.48
C LEU A 178 9.36 -14.74 10.40
N ALA A 179 9.73 -13.47 10.62
CA ALA A 179 10.80 -13.13 11.56
C ALA A 179 10.51 -13.59 13.00
N MET A 180 9.23 -13.62 13.41
CA MET A 180 8.81 -14.18 14.69
C MET A 180 9.09 -15.68 14.78
N VAL A 181 8.82 -16.42 13.70
CA VAL A 181 9.12 -17.85 13.58
C VAL A 181 10.63 -18.11 13.58
N ASP A 182 11.39 -17.32 12.80
CA ASP A 182 12.84 -17.45 12.67
C ASP A 182 13.56 -17.16 14.01
N GLU A 183 13.01 -16.24 14.82
CA GLU A 183 13.51 -15.95 16.17
C GLU A 183 13.05 -16.98 17.22
N GLY A 184 12.30 -18.01 16.83
CA GLY A 184 11.86 -19.10 17.70
C GLY A 184 10.75 -18.71 18.67
N CYS A 185 9.98 -17.66 18.38
CA CYS A 185 8.80 -17.33 19.19
C CYS A 185 7.73 -18.41 19.02
N VAL A 186 7.02 -18.71 20.11
CA VAL A 186 5.88 -19.63 20.07
C VAL A 186 4.74 -18.95 19.29
N LEU A 187 4.28 -19.60 18.24
CA LEU A 187 3.07 -19.21 17.51
C LEU A 187 1.84 -19.64 18.30
N ASP A 188 0.91 -18.71 18.47
CA ASP A 188 -0.39 -18.93 19.10
C ASP A 188 -1.54 -18.61 18.13
N CYS A 189 -2.76 -18.97 18.52
CA CYS A 189 -3.96 -18.63 17.76
C CYS A 189 -4.05 -17.11 17.51
N GLU A 190 -3.59 -16.30 18.46
CA GLU A 190 -3.62 -14.84 18.36
C GLU A 190 -2.70 -14.33 17.23
N SER A 191 -1.52 -14.92 17.06
CA SER A 191 -0.56 -14.60 16.00
C SER A 191 -1.12 -14.89 14.60
N TYR A 192 -1.72 -16.07 14.42
CA TYR A 192 -2.39 -16.42 13.16
C TYR A 192 -3.57 -15.50 12.90
N THR A 193 -4.41 -15.26 13.91
CA THR A 193 -5.56 -14.36 13.81
C THR A 193 -5.13 -12.93 13.46
N ALA A 194 -4.02 -12.44 14.05
CA ALA A 194 -3.48 -11.11 13.76
C ALA A 194 -3.04 -10.96 12.31
N LEU A 195 -2.29 -11.94 11.78
CA LEU A 195 -1.84 -11.93 10.38
C LEU A 195 -3.01 -12.09 9.41
N LEU A 196 -3.94 -13.00 9.70
CA LEU A 196 -5.18 -13.19 8.92
C LEU A 196 -5.98 -11.88 8.87
N SER A 197 -6.13 -11.20 10.01
CA SER A 197 -6.79 -9.91 10.10
C SER A 197 -6.08 -8.81 9.31
N ALA A 198 -4.75 -8.90 9.15
CA ALA A 198 -4.00 -7.99 8.28
C ALA A 198 -4.27 -8.26 6.80
N PHE A 199 -4.30 -9.53 6.37
CA PHE A 199 -4.63 -9.90 4.99
C PHE A 199 -6.07 -9.54 4.62
N SER A 200 -7.04 -9.85 5.48
CA SER A 200 -8.46 -9.52 5.26
C SER A 200 -8.68 -8.01 5.11
N ARG A 201 -8.08 -7.17 5.97
CA ARG A 201 -8.20 -5.70 5.85
C ARG A 201 -7.59 -5.14 4.57
N SER A 202 -6.63 -5.84 3.97
CA SER A 202 -6.01 -5.47 2.71
C SER A 202 -6.68 -6.10 1.49
N GLY A 203 -7.77 -6.86 1.67
CA GLY A 203 -8.48 -7.53 0.57
C GLY A 203 -7.75 -8.74 -0.02
N LEU A 204 -6.66 -9.20 0.62
CA LEU A 204 -5.88 -10.36 0.18
C LEU A 204 -6.53 -11.65 0.69
N LEU A 205 -7.76 -11.90 0.24
CA LEU A 205 -8.58 -13.01 0.73
C LEU A 205 -7.93 -14.37 0.50
N ASP A 206 -7.33 -14.61 -0.66
CA ASP A 206 -6.75 -15.93 -0.97
C ASP A 206 -5.64 -16.30 0.02
N LYS A 207 -4.77 -15.35 0.36
CA LYS A 207 -3.76 -15.54 1.42
C LYS A 207 -4.38 -15.75 2.80
N ALA A 208 -5.49 -15.06 3.09
CA ALA A 208 -6.20 -15.23 4.35
C ALA A 208 -6.85 -16.62 4.47
N PHE A 209 -7.37 -17.19 3.37
CA PHE A 209 -7.88 -18.56 3.32
C PHE A 209 -6.76 -19.59 3.44
N THR A 210 -5.63 -19.40 2.75
CA THR A 210 -4.46 -20.27 2.94
C THR A 210 -4.03 -20.30 4.42
N LEU A 211 -4.00 -19.13 5.08
CA LEU A 211 -3.64 -19.04 6.48
C LEU A 211 -4.66 -19.72 7.42
N LEU A 212 -5.95 -19.70 7.05
CA LEU A 212 -6.99 -20.44 7.79
C LEU A 212 -6.74 -21.95 7.73
N GLU A 213 -6.42 -22.47 6.54
CA GLU A 213 -6.13 -23.89 6.38
C GLU A 213 -4.82 -24.29 7.09
N GLU A 214 -3.79 -23.45 7.04
CA GLU A 214 -2.57 -23.63 7.84
C GLU A 214 -2.88 -23.68 9.35
N MET A 215 -3.75 -22.79 9.83
CA MET A 215 -4.18 -22.76 11.23
C MET A 215 -4.89 -24.07 11.61
N LYS A 216 -5.86 -24.54 10.80
CA LYS A 216 -6.56 -25.82 11.03
C LYS A 216 -5.62 -27.02 11.09
N ASN A 217 -4.60 -27.04 10.24
CA ASN A 217 -3.61 -28.11 10.19
C ASN A 217 -2.58 -28.05 11.33
N THR A 218 -2.49 -26.93 12.04
CA THR A 218 -1.54 -26.72 13.13
C THR A 218 -2.12 -27.23 14.45
N SER A 219 -1.46 -28.25 15.05
CA SER A 219 -1.87 -28.82 16.33
C SER A 219 -1.87 -27.75 17.44
N GLY A 220 -2.99 -27.60 18.14
CA GLY A 220 -3.15 -26.63 19.23
C GLY A 220 -3.54 -25.21 18.79
N CYS A 221 -3.68 -24.94 17.49
CA CYS A 221 -4.13 -23.66 16.96
C CYS A 221 -5.46 -23.79 16.19
N GLN A 222 -6.58 -23.95 16.89
CA GLN A 222 -7.87 -24.08 16.22
C GLN A 222 -8.52 -22.72 15.92
N PRO A 223 -9.07 -22.51 14.70
CA PRO A 223 -9.80 -21.30 14.36
C PRO A 223 -10.94 -21.03 15.33
N ASP A 224 -11.07 -19.79 15.78
CA ASP A 224 -12.09 -19.36 16.71
C ASP A 224 -13.21 -18.56 16.01
N VAL A 225 -14.24 -18.18 16.78
CA VAL A 225 -15.35 -17.34 16.28
C VAL A 225 -14.83 -16.05 15.66
N GLN A 226 -13.76 -15.45 16.23
CA GLN A 226 -13.18 -14.21 15.77
C GLN A 226 -12.55 -14.37 14.38
N THR A 227 -11.83 -15.46 14.15
CA THR A 227 -11.17 -15.81 12.90
C THR A 227 -12.17 -15.89 11.75
N TYR A 228 -13.23 -16.68 11.93
CA TYR A 228 -14.29 -16.77 10.93
C TYR A 228 -15.04 -15.46 10.74
N SER A 229 -15.33 -14.71 11.82
CA SER A 229 -16.00 -13.41 11.73
C SER A 229 -15.21 -12.42 10.87
N ILE A 230 -13.88 -12.42 10.99
CA ILE A 230 -13.00 -11.56 10.18
C ILE A 230 -13.10 -11.93 8.70
N LEU A 231 -13.02 -13.22 8.36
CA LEU A 231 -13.10 -13.68 6.97
C LEU A 231 -14.48 -13.41 6.37
N ILE A 232 -15.56 -13.75 7.08
CA ILE A 232 -16.94 -13.52 6.61
C ILE A 232 -17.13 -12.03 6.33
N LYS A 233 -16.76 -11.15 7.26
CA LYS A 233 -16.85 -9.70 7.05
C LYS A 233 -16.07 -9.25 5.82
N SER A 234 -14.87 -9.79 5.62
CA SER A 234 -14.03 -9.46 4.46
C SER A 234 -14.62 -9.96 3.15
N CYS A 235 -15.21 -11.16 3.12
CA CYS A 235 -15.88 -11.71 1.93
C CYS A 235 -17.16 -10.96 1.58
N LEU A 236 -17.93 -10.51 2.58
CA LEU A 236 -19.12 -9.69 2.36
C LEU A 236 -18.79 -8.32 1.76
N GLN A 237 -17.64 -7.73 2.09
CA GLN A 237 -17.19 -6.47 1.48
C GLN A 237 -16.91 -6.59 -0.03
N VAL A 238 -16.59 -7.79 -0.51
CA VAL A 238 -16.35 -8.06 -1.93
C VAL A 238 -17.49 -8.88 -2.58
N PHE A 239 -18.63 -9.00 -1.89
CA PHE A 239 -19.80 -9.76 -2.35
C PHE A 239 -19.51 -11.23 -2.73
N ALA A 240 -18.48 -11.83 -2.12
CA ALA A 240 -18.12 -13.25 -2.34
C ALA A 240 -19.01 -14.18 -1.49
N PHE A 241 -20.31 -14.21 -1.79
CA PHE A 241 -21.31 -14.94 -1.01
C PHE A 241 -21.07 -16.45 -0.98
N ASP A 242 -20.54 -17.04 -2.06
CA ASP A 242 -20.22 -18.48 -2.10
C ASP A 242 -19.18 -18.84 -1.03
N LYS A 243 -18.13 -18.01 -0.89
CA LYS A 243 -17.09 -18.19 0.13
C LYS A 243 -17.65 -18.01 1.54
N VAL A 244 -18.60 -17.09 1.73
CA VAL A 244 -19.28 -16.89 3.01
C VAL A 244 -20.08 -18.12 3.43
N GLN A 245 -20.83 -18.72 2.50
CA GLN A 245 -21.62 -19.91 2.80
C GLN A 245 -20.74 -21.13 3.11
N SER A 246 -19.60 -21.25 2.42
CA SER A 246 -18.57 -22.26 2.75
C SER A 246 -18.04 -22.06 4.17
N LEU A 247 -17.67 -20.82 4.55
CA LEU A 247 -17.20 -20.50 5.90
C LEU A 247 -18.23 -20.79 6.99
N LEU A 248 -19.52 -20.49 6.75
CA LEU A 248 -20.59 -20.77 7.72
C LEU A 248 -20.82 -22.29 7.90
N SER A 249 -20.76 -23.05 6.82
CA SER A 249 -20.83 -24.52 6.88
C SER A 249 -19.64 -25.09 7.64
N ASP A 250 -18.45 -24.57 7.39
CA ASP A 250 -17.22 -24.98 8.07
C ASP A 250 -17.26 -24.66 9.57
N MET A 251 -17.76 -23.47 9.96
CA MET A 251 -18.02 -23.14 11.37
C MET A 251 -18.97 -24.15 12.03
N ALA A 252 -20.07 -24.50 11.36
CA ALA A 252 -21.04 -25.45 11.88
C ALA A 252 -20.44 -26.85 12.08
N ASN A 253 -19.61 -27.31 11.14
CA ASN A 253 -18.89 -28.58 11.23
C ASN A 253 -17.94 -28.63 12.44
N HIS A 254 -17.36 -27.50 12.81
CA HIS A 254 -16.49 -27.37 13.98
C HIS A 254 -17.25 -27.04 15.28
N GLY A 255 -18.59 -27.00 15.24
CA GLY A 255 -19.43 -26.68 16.39
C GLY A 255 -19.37 -25.21 16.83
N ILE A 256 -18.85 -24.33 15.98
CA ILE A 256 -18.66 -22.90 16.26
C ILE A 256 -19.91 -22.14 15.82
N LYS A 257 -20.59 -21.49 16.76
CA LYS A 257 -21.79 -20.69 16.45
C LYS A 257 -21.40 -19.29 15.97
N PRO A 258 -21.93 -18.82 14.82
CA PRO A 258 -21.78 -17.42 14.41
C PRO A 258 -22.38 -16.47 15.43
N ASN A 259 -21.74 -15.31 15.62
CA ASN A 259 -22.24 -14.29 16.54
C ASN A 259 -23.35 -13.43 15.90
N THR A 260 -24.13 -12.72 16.72
CA THR A 260 -25.19 -11.80 16.27
C THR A 260 -24.68 -10.75 15.29
N VAL A 261 -23.44 -10.28 15.47
CA VAL A 261 -22.80 -9.31 14.56
C VAL A 261 -22.63 -9.90 13.16
N THR A 262 -22.30 -11.18 13.05
CA THR A 262 -22.14 -11.89 11.77
C THR A 262 -23.48 -11.97 11.05
N TYR A 263 -24.55 -12.37 11.72
CA TYR A 263 -25.89 -12.40 11.14
C TYR A 263 -26.38 -11.01 10.69
N ASN A 264 -26.19 -9.97 11.51
CA ASN A 264 -26.55 -8.60 11.13
C ASN A 264 -25.76 -8.12 9.91
N THR A 265 -24.47 -8.47 9.83
CA THR A 265 -23.61 -8.11 8.69
C THR A 265 -24.04 -8.84 7.41
N LEU A 266 -24.47 -10.11 7.53
CA LEU A 266 -25.03 -10.87 6.41
C LEU A 266 -26.31 -10.22 5.86
N ILE A 267 -27.27 -9.91 6.74
CA ILE A 267 -28.54 -9.29 6.34
C ILE A 267 -28.30 -7.97 5.60
N ASP A 268 -27.42 -7.11 6.12
CA ASP A 268 -27.05 -5.84 5.48
C ASP A 268 -26.40 -6.05 4.09
N ALA A 269 -25.48 -7.01 3.97
CA ALA A 269 -24.80 -7.30 2.72
C ALA A 269 -25.73 -7.88 1.64
N TYR A 270 -26.59 -8.85 1.99
CA TYR A 270 -27.59 -9.41 1.07
C TYR A 270 -28.66 -8.39 0.69
N GLY A 271 -29.04 -7.49 1.59
CA GLY A 271 -29.95 -6.38 1.30
C GLY A 271 -29.38 -5.39 0.29
N LYS A 272 -28.06 -5.15 0.30
CA LYS A 272 -27.36 -4.28 -0.65
C LYS A 272 -27.14 -4.93 -2.02
N ALA A 273 -26.95 -6.24 -2.08
CA ALA A 273 -26.73 -6.98 -3.34
C ALA A 273 -28.01 -7.13 -4.19
N ARG A 274 -29.19 -6.87 -3.63
CA ARG A 274 -30.49 -6.96 -4.30
C ARG A 274 -30.98 -5.65 -4.94
N LYS A 275 -30.15 -4.60 -4.96
CA LYS A 275 -30.40 -3.34 -5.68
C LYS A 275 -29.53 -3.27 -6.93
#